data_AF-A0A5N5WK02-F1
#
_entry.id   AF-A0A5N5WK02-F1
#
_cell.length_a   1.000
_cell.length_b   1.000
_cell.length_c   1.000
_cell.angle_alpha   90.00
_cell.angle_beta   90.00
_cell.angle_gamma   90.00
#
_symmetry.space_group_name_H-M   'P 1'
#
loop_
_entity.id
_entity.type
_entity.pdbx_description
1 polymer ?
#
loop_
_entity_poly.entity_id
_entity_poly.type
_entity_poly.pdbx_seq_one_letter_code
_entity_poly.pdbx_strand_id
1 'polypeptide(L)'
;MSKAFDQILDGAIDLDREISSQVARIEWVLPSPEGLKFYSSMMAFMKGEQVPNTSADTEVCVVVCLAMMKRGRSTGEEFQTENLLIPMKVSCEDVTRRQ
;
A
#
# COMPACT_ATOMS: atom_id res chain seq x y z
N MET A 1 26.62 3.02 9.41
CA MET A 1 25.46 2.78 8.54
C MET A 1 24.53 3.98 8.64
N SER A 2 23.80 4.31 7.57
CA SER A 2 22.83 5.40 7.57
C SER A 2 21.65 5.06 8.47
N LYS A 3 21.20 5.96 9.35
CA LYS A 3 20.00 5.77 10.19
C LYS A 3 18.75 5.37 9.39
N ALA A 4 18.66 5.78 8.13
CA ALA A 4 17.55 5.42 7.26
C ALA A 4 17.59 3.94 6.83
N PHE A 5 18.79 3.36 6.72
CA PHE A 5 18.95 1.96 6.38
C PHE A 5 18.51 1.05 7.53
N ASP A 6 18.89 1.40 8.77
CA ASP A 6 18.50 0.65 9.96
C ASP A 6 16.97 0.62 10.13
N GLN A 7 16.29 1.76 9.90
CA GLN A 7 14.82 1.83 9.92
C GLN A 7 14.14 0.95 8.86
N ILE A 8 14.73 0.84 7.67
CA ILE A 8 14.22 -0.04 6.62
C ILE A 8 14.41 -1.50 7.04
N LEU A 9 15.57 -1.83 7.64
CA LEU A 9 15.88 -3.18 8.08
C LEU A 9 14.95 -3.62 9.21
N ASP A 10 14.74 -2.76 10.21
CA ASP A 10 13.84 -3.01 11.34
C ASP A 10 12.41 -3.25 10.84
N GLY A 11 11.91 -2.37 9.96
CA GLY A 11 10.56 -2.54 9.38
C GLY A 11 10.42 -3.82 8.54
N ALA A 12 11.47 -4.24 7.83
CA ALA A 12 11.46 -5.49 7.08
C ALA A 12 11.45 -6.72 8.01
N ILE A 13 12.23 -6.69 9.10
CA ILE A 13 12.27 -7.76 10.10
C ILE A 13 10.93 -7.90 10.82
N ASP A 14 10.33 -6.78 11.22
CA ASP A 14 9.02 -6.77 11.89
C ASP A 14 7.93 -7.33 10.98
N LEU A 15 7.93 -6.95 9.70
CA LEU A 15 7.02 -7.49 8.70
C LEU A 15 7.23 -9.00 8.50
N ASP A 16 8.48 -9.45 8.34
CA ASP A 16 8.78 -10.87 8.12
C ASP A 16 8.34 -11.74 9.31
N ARG A 17 8.51 -11.22 10.53
CA ARG A 17 8.02 -11.85 11.76
C ARG A 17 6.49 -11.91 11.81
N GLU A 18 5.81 -10.85 11.38
CA GLU A 18 4.36 -10.77 11.32
C GLU A 18 3.77 -11.75 10.28
N ILE A 19 4.46 -11.95 9.16
CA ILE A 19 4.08 -12.90 8.10
C ILE A 19 4.36 -14.35 8.53
N SER A 20 5.50 -14.57 9.18
CA SER A 20 5.95 -15.92 9.59
C SER A 20 5.20 -16.48 10.81
N SER A 21 4.50 -15.63 11.56
CA SER A 21 3.75 -16.03 12.76
C SER A 21 2.32 -16.51 12.46
N GLN A 22 2.20 -17.75 11.97
CA GLN A 22 0.97 -18.58 11.87
C GLN A 22 -0.24 -18.03 11.06
N VAL A 23 -1.26 -18.89 10.88
CA VAL A 23 -2.29 -19.00 9.82
C VAL A 23 -3.23 -17.79 9.66
N ALA A 24 -2.68 -16.60 9.42
CA ALA A 24 -3.44 -15.47 8.93
C ALA A 24 -3.35 -15.42 7.41
N ARG A 25 -4.49 -15.23 6.72
CA ARG A 25 -4.51 -15.13 5.25
C ARG A 25 -3.88 -13.79 4.86
N ILE A 26 -2.81 -13.85 4.09
CA ILE A 26 -2.10 -12.69 3.54
C ILE A 26 -2.26 -12.72 2.03
N GLU A 27 -2.66 -11.59 1.46
CA GLU A 27 -2.90 -11.48 0.02
C GLU A 27 -2.35 -10.18 -0.55
N TRP A 28 -1.88 -10.28 -1.78
CA TRP A 28 -1.58 -9.12 -2.60
C TRP A 28 -2.87 -8.59 -3.22
N VAL A 29 -3.12 -7.30 -3.06
CA VAL A 29 -4.27 -6.64 -3.71
C VAL A 29 -3.87 -6.24 -5.12
N LEU A 30 -4.45 -6.93 -6.09
CA LEU A 30 -4.28 -6.61 -7.50
C LEU A 30 -5.21 -5.46 -7.89
N PRO A 31 -4.71 -4.46 -8.64
CA PRO A 31 -5.56 -3.40 -9.17
C PRO A 31 -6.59 -3.96 -10.17
N SER A 32 -7.76 -3.33 -10.23
CA SER A 32 -8.76 -3.64 -11.26
C SER A 32 -8.17 -3.35 -12.66
N PRO A 33 -8.48 -4.17 -13.67
CA PRO A 33 -8.07 -3.90 -15.05
C PRO A 33 -8.71 -2.65 -15.66
N GLU A 34 -9.80 -2.14 -15.06
CA GLU A 34 -10.46 -0.90 -15.46
C GLU A 34 -9.89 0.29 -14.65
N GLY A 35 -9.68 1.43 -15.32
CA GLY A 35 -8.98 2.63 -14.84
C GLY A 35 -9.01 2.84 -13.32
N LEU A 36 -7.82 2.83 -12.71
CA LEU A 36 -7.68 2.85 -11.27
C LEU A 36 -7.69 4.29 -10.75
N LYS A 37 -8.71 4.64 -9.96
CA LYS A 37 -8.75 5.91 -9.23
C LYS A 37 -7.86 5.85 -7.98
N PHE A 38 -7.36 7.01 -7.56
CA PHE A 38 -6.60 7.09 -6.33
C PHE A 38 -7.51 6.95 -5.09
N TYR A 39 -7.17 6.02 -4.19
CA TYR A 39 -7.86 5.83 -2.91
C TYR A 39 -6.87 5.95 -1.76
N SER A 40 -6.94 7.05 -1.00
CA SER A 40 -6.00 7.34 0.10
C SER A 40 -6.02 6.33 1.24
N SER A 41 -7.09 5.53 1.36
CA SER A 41 -7.21 4.48 2.38
C SER A 41 -6.31 3.27 2.10
N MET A 42 -5.92 3.04 0.84
CA MET A 42 -5.14 1.86 0.42
C MET A 42 -3.86 2.22 -0.34
N MET A 43 -3.78 3.46 -0.85
CA MET A 43 -2.72 3.91 -1.72
C MET A 43 -1.92 5.06 -1.10
N ALA A 44 -0.64 5.11 -1.43
CA ALA A 44 0.25 6.18 -1.04
C ALA A 44 1.19 6.53 -2.19
N PHE A 45 1.52 7.82 -2.32
CA PHE A 45 2.49 8.28 -3.30
C PHE A 45 3.91 7.79 -2.98
N MET A 46 4.76 7.78 -4.01
CA MET A 46 6.19 7.64 -3.79
C MET A 46 6.73 8.87 -3.07
N LYS A 47 7.75 8.67 -2.23
CA LYS A 47 8.38 9.77 -1.49
C LYS A 47 9.01 10.74 -2.49
N GLY A 48 8.55 12.00 -2.50
CA GLY A 48 9.05 13.05 -3.39
C GLY A 48 8.18 13.32 -4.61
N GLU A 49 7.09 12.59 -4.82
CA GLU A 49 6.09 12.93 -5.85
C GLU A 49 5.17 14.08 -5.40
N GLN A 50 4.75 14.91 -6.35
CA GLN A 50 3.74 15.94 -6.09
C GLN A 50 2.37 15.27 -5.98
N VAL A 51 1.72 15.47 -4.84
CA VAL A 51 0.33 15.07 -4.62
C VAL A 51 -0.56 15.96 -5.50
N PRO A 52 -1.39 15.40 -6.39
CA PRO A 52 -2.35 16.19 -7.17
C PRO A 52 -3.27 16.99 -6.23
N ASN A 53 -3.55 18.24 -6.59
CA ASN A 53 -4.25 19.19 -5.73
C ASN A 53 -5.76 18.87 -5.55
N THR A 54 -6.30 17.97 -6.37
CA THR A 54 -7.73 17.67 -6.45
C THR A 54 -7.98 16.17 -6.44
N SER A 55 -8.53 15.69 -5.33
CA SER A 55 -8.79 14.25 -5.09
C SER A 55 -9.89 13.65 -5.97
N ALA A 56 -10.71 14.46 -6.64
CA ALA A 56 -11.83 13.99 -7.44
C ALA A 56 -11.42 13.47 -8.83
N ASP A 57 -10.33 14.00 -9.41
CA ASP A 57 -9.91 13.76 -10.80
C ASP A 57 -8.47 13.22 -10.90
N THR A 58 -8.00 12.52 -9.87
CA THR A 58 -6.68 11.89 -9.87
C THR A 58 -6.76 10.46 -10.37
N GLU A 59 -6.16 10.21 -11.54
CA GLU A 59 -6.04 8.88 -12.14
C GLU A 59 -4.68 8.27 -11.79
N VAL A 60 -4.67 6.99 -11.37
CA VAL A 60 -3.43 6.24 -11.17
C VAL A 60 -2.87 5.87 -12.53
N CYS A 61 -1.67 6.36 -12.84
CA CYS A 61 -0.98 6.06 -14.08
C CYS A 61 -0.16 4.76 -13.96
N VAL A 62 0.51 4.58 -12.81
CA VAL A 62 1.41 3.45 -12.59
C VAL A 62 1.26 2.94 -11.15
N VAL A 63 1.13 1.63 -11.01
CA VAL A 63 1.29 0.93 -9.73
C VAL A 63 2.74 0.47 -9.61
N VAL A 64 3.47 1.05 -8.67
CA VAL A 64 4.89 0.78 -8.41
C VAL A 64 5.04 -0.40 -7.45
N CYS A 65 4.16 -0.50 -6.45
CA CYS A 65 4.14 -1.59 -5.49
C CYS A 65 2.70 -1.94 -5.15
N LEU A 66 2.37 -3.24 -5.10
CA LEU A 66 1.03 -3.71 -4.73
C LEU A 66 0.77 -3.49 -3.24
N ALA A 67 -0.50 -3.34 -2.87
CA ALA A 67 -0.89 -3.40 -1.46
C ALA A 67 -0.85 -4.83 -0.94
N MET A 68 -0.61 -4.98 0.36
CA MET A 68 -0.70 -6.25 1.08
C MET A 68 -1.73 -6.14 2.18
N MET A 69 -2.69 -7.06 2.17
CA MET A 69 -3.74 -7.16 3.17
C MET A 69 -3.54 -8.42 4.02
N LYS A 70 -3.88 -8.32 5.29
CA LYS A 70 -3.88 -9.44 6.24
C LYS A 70 -5.24 -9.57 6.91
N ARG A 71 -5.77 -10.79 6.93
CA ARG A 71 -7.00 -11.11 7.65
C ARG A 71 -6.70 -11.74 9.01
N GLY A 72 -7.23 -11.13 10.07
CA GLY A 72 -6.97 -11.54 11.45
C GLY A 72 -5.56 -11.21 11.95
N ARG A 73 -5.38 -11.34 13.27
CA ARG A 73 -4.10 -11.15 13.96
C ARG A 73 -3.32 -12.46 14.04
N SER A 74 -2.00 -12.38 14.12
CA SER A 74 -1.14 -13.54 14.40
C SER A 74 -1.40 -14.20 15.77
N THR A 75 -2.17 -13.54 16.65
CA THR A 75 -2.63 -14.12 17.92
C THR A 75 -3.77 -15.15 17.76
N GLY A 76 -4.29 -15.33 16.54
CA GLY A 76 -5.47 -16.16 16.29
C GLY A 76 -6.79 -15.46 16.59
N GLU A 77 -6.81 -14.13 16.51
CA GLU A 77 -7.98 -13.30 16.82
C GLU A 77 -8.39 -12.46 15.60
N GLU A 78 -9.59 -11.87 15.63
CA GLU A 78 -10.06 -10.88 14.64
C GLU A 78 -10.11 -11.37 13.18
N PHE A 79 -10.35 -12.67 12.94
CA PHE A 79 -10.45 -13.24 11.58
C PHE A 79 -11.55 -12.65 10.68
N GLN A 80 -12.42 -11.78 11.21
CA GLN A 80 -13.44 -11.04 10.45
C GLN A 80 -12.93 -9.70 9.92
N THR A 81 -11.75 -9.24 10.36
CA THR A 81 -11.17 -7.95 10.00
C THR A 81 -10.02 -8.13 9.03
N GLU A 82 -9.96 -7.27 8.02
CA GLU A 82 -8.82 -7.16 7.11
C GLU A 82 -8.06 -5.86 7.38
N ASN A 83 -6.75 -5.98 7.55
CA ASN A 83 -5.85 -4.89 7.87
C ASN A 83 -4.85 -4.68 6.72
N LEU A 84 -4.61 -3.42 6.36
CA LEU A 84 -3.58 -3.04 5.39
C LEU A 84 -2.20 -3.11 6.04
N LEU A 85 -1.36 -4.03 5.58
CA LEU A 85 0.04 -4.14 6.04
C LEU A 85 0.96 -3.21 5.25
N ILE A 86 0.79 -3.19 3.93
CA ILE A 86 1.59 -2.35 3.03
C ILE A 86 0.62 -1.59 2.13
N PRO A 87 0.66 -0.24 2.10
CA PRO A 87 -0.12 0.53 1.15
C PRO A 87 0.45 0.37 -0.26
N MET A 88 -0.44 0.32 -1.25
CA MET A 88 -0.07 0.31 -2.65
C MET A 88 0.67 1.60 -2.99
N LYS A 89 1.86 1.49 -3.60
CA LYS A 89 2.60 2.65 -4.07
C LYS A 89 2.22 2.96 -5.50
N VAL A 90 1.76 4.19 -5.73
CA VAL A 90 1.23 4.63 -7.01
C VAL A 90 1.83 5.96 -7.41
N SER A 91 1.91 6.16 -8.73
CA SER A 91 2.14 7.46 -9.35
C SER A 91 0.85 7.88 -10.05
N CYS A 92 0.46 9.14 -9.89
CA CYS A 92 -0.80 9.66 -10.41
C CYS A 92 -0.59 10.95 -11.22
N GLU A 93 -1.55 11.23 -12.09
CA GLU A 93 -1.64 12.48 -12.84
C GLU A 93 -3.01 13.13 -12.62
N ASP A 94 -3.03 14.47 -12.67
CA ASP A 94 -4.28 15.24 -12.63
C ASP A 94 -4.91 15.23 -14.03
N VAL A 95 -6.12 14.66 -14.15
CA VAL A 95 -6.79 14.48 -15.45
C VAL A 95 -7.07 15.82 -16.14
N THR A 96 -7.15 16.93 -15.39
CA THR A 96 -7.32 18.28 -15.97
C THR A 96 -6.12 18.80 -16.74
N ARG A 97 -4.91 18.24 -16.57
CA ARG A 97 -3.71 18.63 -17.35
C ARG A 97 -3.67 18.06 -18.77
N ARG A 98 -4.63 17.22 -19.15
CA ARG A 98 -4.71 16.62 -20.49
C ARG A 98 -5.53 17.44 -21.51
N GLN A 99 -6.00 18.65 -21.15
CA GLN A 99 -6.72 19.56 -22.07
C GLN A 99 -5.84 20.68 -22.61
#